data_AF-A0A812NDB7-F1
#
_entry.id   AF-A0A812NDB7-F1
#
_cell.length_a   1.000
_cell.length_b   1.000
_cell.length_c   1.000
_cell.angle_alpha   90.00
_cell.angle_beta   90.00
_cell.angle_gamma   90.00
#
_symmetry.space_group_name_H-M   'P 1'
#
loop_
_entity.id
_entity.type
_entity.pdbx_description
1 polymer ?
#
loop_
_entity_poly.entity_id
_entity_poly.type
_entity_poly.pdbx_seq_one_letter_code
_entity_poly.pdbx_strand_id
1 'polypeptide(L)'
;MRIDGFELPCTATAVFVLHYVFVDTFAVGAARTPYQLKYPFTTETEDAKMLEPFIRALRAQQNQVEQAWAFFLAMWVCAVFVDPIFAGCCAWIWVPARMAYGYMYRVSPSRNRLMWATVPAYLAQATVCGGILSSALPLAHLVSVTTSTLIVVAFGAYGWLVYRPWFGSFVVEEKKRLQNQLIPS
;
A
#
# COMPACT_ATOMS: atom_id res chain seq x y z
N MET A 1 31.97 -1.62 -7.88
CA MET A 1 30.51 -1.82 -7.90
C MET A 1 29.90 -0.57 -8.51
N ARG A 2 29.18 -0.68 -9.63
CA ARG A 2 28.55 0.48 -10.28
C ARG A 2 27.29 0.81 -9.49
N ILE A 3 27.21 2.01 -8.91
CA ILE A 3 26.09 2.44 -8.04
C ILE A 3 24.89 2.90 -8.88
N ASP A 4 25.13 3.19 -10.16
CA ASP A 4 24.12 3.62 -11.13
C ASP A 4 22.92 2.65 -11.12
N GLY A 5 21.72 3.21 -10.89
CA GLY A 5 20.46 2.46 -10.83
C GLY A 5 19.95 2.13 -9.41
N PHE A 6 20.82 2.12 -8.39
CA PHE A 6 20.39 1.89 -6.99
C PHE A 6 19.75 3.11 -6.32
N GLU A 7 19.79 4.27 -6.97
CA GLU A 7 19.19 5.52 -6.47
C GLU A 7 17.68 5.36 -6.19
N LEU A 8 16.94 4.66 -7.05
CA LEU A 8 15.51 4.46 -6.91
C LEU A 8 15.14 3.61 -5.66
N PRO A 9 15.67 2.40 -5.46
CA PRO A 9 15.38 1.62 -4.24
C PRO A 9 15.91 2.31 -2.96
N CYS A 10 17.06 2.99 -3.02
CA CYS A 10 17.59 3.78 -1.91
C CYS A 10 16.63 4.90 -1.49
N THR A 11 16.21 5.73 -2.44
CA THR A 11 15.33 6.88 -2.19
C THR A 11 13.95 6.44 -1.72
N ALA A 12 13.37 5.40 -2.32
CA ALA A 12 12.10 4.83 -1.86
C ALA A 12 12.18 4.31 -0.42
N THR A 13 13.28 3.62 -0.07
CA THR A 13 13.52 3.16 1.31
C THR A 13 13.63 4.34 2.28
N ALA A 14 14.43 5.36 1.93
CA ALA A 14 14.61 6.56 2.75
C ALA A 14 13.28 7.30 2.98
N VAL A 15 12.49 7.50 1.94
CA VAL A 15 11.17 8.15 2.02
C VAL A 15 10.22 7.36 2.92
N PHE A 16 10.16 6.04 2.79
CA PHE A 16 9.33 5.22 3.66
C PHE A 16 9.77 5.30 5.12
N VAL A 17 11.07 5.18 5.40
CA VAL A 17 11.61 5.26 6.77
C VAL A 17 11.29 6.62 7.39
N LEU A 18 11.51 7.71 6.66
CA LEU A 18 11.18 9.05 7.12
C LEU A 18 9.67 9.19 7.40
N HIS A 19 8.82 8.72 6.50
CA HIS A 19 7.36 8.72 6.73
C HIS A 19 6.98 7.89 7.97
N TYR A 20 7.52 6.68 8.10
CA TYR A 20 7.21 5.80 9.22
C TYR A 20 7.61 6.43 10.57
N VAL A 21 8.81 6.99 10.64
CA VAL A 21 9.33 7.64 11.85
C VAL A 21 8.55 8.91 12.15
N PHE A 22 8.40 9.83 11.19
CA PHE A 22 7.86 11.17 11.44
C PHE A 22 6.34 11.26 11.37
N VAL A 23 5.67 10.36 10.66
CA VAL A 23 4.21 10.38 10.51
C VAL A 23 3.57 9.26 11.32
N ASP A 24 3.90 8.00 11.05
CA ASP A 24 3.17 6.88 11.66
C ASP A 24 3.46 6.76 13.16
N THR A 25 4.72 6.92 13.58
CA THR A 25 5.10 6.84 15.00
C THR A 25 4.61 8.06 15.79
N PHE A 26 4.76 9.28 15.25
CA PHE A 26 4.22 10.47 15.91
C PHE A 26 2.69 10.49 15.93
N ALA A 27 2.00 9.95 14.92
CA ALA A 27 0.54 9.85 14.94
C ALA A 27 0.05 8.99 16.12
N VAL A 28 0.75 7.90 16.44
CA VAL A 28 0.45 7.09 17.64
C VAL A 28 0.67 7.90 18.92
N GLY A 29 1.78 8.63 19.01
CA GLY A 29 2.08 9.50 20.15
C GLY A 29 1.04 10.62 20.35
N ALA A 30 0.68 11.30 19.26
CA ALA A 30 -0.33 12.35 19.25
C ALA A 30 -1.70 11.81 19.66
N ALA A 31 -2.10 10.65 19.13
CA ALA A 31 -3.37 10.02 19.47
C ALA A 31 -3.46 9.54 20.93
N ARG A 32 -2.35 9.37 21.64
CA ARG A 32 -2.33 9.06 23.09
C ARG A 32 -2.64 10.25 23.98
N THR A 33 -2.26 11.46 23.54
CA THR A 33 -2.25 12.67 24.39
C THR A 33 -3.64 13.03 24.93
N PRO A 34 -4.72 13.03 24.12
CA PRO A 34 -6.07 13.38 24.59
C PRO A 34 -6.60 12.46 25.70
N TYR A 35 -6.12 11.22 25.77
CA TYR A 35 -6.61 10.19 26.68
C TYR A 35 -5.67 9.96 27.88
N GLN A 36 -4.57 10.72 27.99
CA GLN A 36 -3.56 10.59 29.05
C GLN A 36 -3.13 9.13 29.32
N LEU A 37 -3.06 8.31 28.26
CA LEU A 37 -2.75 6.89 28.37
C LEU A 37 -1.32 6.70 28.90
N LYS A 38 -1.22 6.19 30.12
CA LYS A 38 0.07 5.76 30.68
C LYS A 38 0.54 4.49 29.99
N TYR A 39 1.83 4.42 29.69
CA TYR A 39 2.47 3.17 29.31
C TYR A 39 2.27 2.13 30.43
N PRO A 40 2.12 0.82 30.13
CA PRO A 40 2.23 0.14 28.84
C PRO A 40 0.87 -0.18 28.15
N PHE A 41 -0.17 0.61 28.37
CA PHE A 41 -1.54 0.22 27.98
C PHE A 41 -1.72 0.00 26.46
N THR A 42 -2.16 -1.20 26.06
CA THR A 42 -2.40 -1.60 24.65
C THR A 42 -3.82 -2.12 24.39
N THR A 43 -4.80 -1.70 25.21
CA THR A 43 -6.28 -1.88 25.12
C THR A 43 -6.89 -3.20 25.64
N GLU A 44 -7.72 -3.11 26.70
CA GLU A 44 -8.74 -4.12 27.13
C GLU A 44 -9.88 -3.51 28.01
N THR A 45 -10.55 -2.41 27.63
CA THR A 45 -11.67 -1.85 28.43
C THR A 45 -12.89 -1.43 27.60
N GLU A 46 -14.07 -1.39 28.22
CA GLU A 46 -15.37 -1.01 27.61
C GLU A 46 -15.38 0.42 27.01
N ASP A 47 -14.42 1.28 27.39
CA ASP A 47 -14.17 2.60 26.81
C ASP A 47 -13.51 2.55 25.41
N ALA A 48 -13.36 1.37 24.80
CA ALA A 48 -12.70 1.16 23.51
C ALA A 48 -13.21 2.08 22.37
N LYS A 49 -14.48 2.47 22.39
CA LYS A 49 -15.03 3.44 21.42
C LYS A 49 -14.41 4.84 21.55
N MET A 50 -14.09 5.28 22.76
CA MET A 50 -13.39 6.55 22.98
C MET A 50 -11.94 6.46 22.49
N LEU A 51 -11.31 5.30 22.64
CA LEU A 51 -9.92 5.05 22.22
C LEU A 51 -9.74 4.75 20.73
N GLU A 52 -10.83 4.74 19.97
CA GLU A 52 -10.86 4.37 18.56
C GLU A 52 -9.79 5.09 17.70
N PRO A 53 -9.54 6.41 17.81
CA PRO A 53 -8.48 7.08 17.04
C PRO A 53 -7.07 6.57 17.38
N PHE A 54 -6.82 6.28 18.66
CA PHE A 54 -5.55 5.71 19.11
C PHE A 54 -5.35 4.28 18.61
N ILE A 55 -6.37 3.43 18.73
CA ILE A 55 -6.34 2.05 18.23
C ILE A 55 -6.09 2.05 16.72
N ARG A 56 -6.75 2.94 15.97
CA ARG A 56 -6.52 3.08 14.53
C ARG A 56 -5.10 3.49 14.19
N ALA A 57 -4.54 4.47 14.88
CA ALA A 57 -3.16 4.89 14.68
C ALA A 57 -2.18 3.74 15.00
N LEU A 58 -2.40 3.03 16.11
CA LEU A 58 -1.58 1.89 16.51
C LEU A 58 -1.63 0.76 15.50
N ARG A 59 -2.84 0.37 15.04
CA ARG A 59 -3.02 -0.67 14.02
C ARG A 59 -2.41 -0.28 12.67
N ALA A 60 -2.56 0.98 12.26
CA ALA A 60 -1.93 1.48 11.04
C ALA A 60 -0.40 1.35 11.14
N GLN A 61 0.20 1.80 12.25
CA GLN A 61 1.65 1.73 12.48
C GLN A 61 2.16 0.28 12.53
N GLN A 62 1.48 -0.61 13.27
CA GLN A 62 1.83 -2.03 13.32
C GLN A 62 1.79 -2.69 11.94
N ASN A 63 0.73 -2.42 11.17
CA ASN A 63 0.61 -2.98 9.83
C ASN A 63 1.70 -2.46 8.88
N GLN A 64 2.19 -1.23 9.06
CA GLN A 64 3.36 -0.75 8.29
C GLN A 64 4.61 -1.56 8.62
N VAL A 65 4.89 -1.81 9.91
CA VAL A 65 6.06 -2.61 10.32
C VAL A 65 5.96 -4.02 9.75
N GLU A 66 4.81 -4.68 9.93
CA GLU A 66 4.57 -6.05 9.48
C GLU A 66 4.73 -6.24 7.96
N GLN A 67 4.39 -5.22 7.17
CA GLN A 67 4.47 -5.30 5.71
C GLN A 67 5.84 -4.83 5.18
N ALA A 68 6.47 -3.85 5.84
CA ALA A 68 7.70 -3.23 5.36
C ALA A 68 8.87 -4.21 5.32
N TRP A 69 9.08 -5.01 6.38
CA TRP A 69 10.26 -5.88 6.44
C TRP A 69 10.28 -6.89 5.27
N ALA A 70 9.14 -7.51 4.98
CA ALA A 70 9.02 -8.49 3.91
C ALA A 70 9.20 -7.84 2.53
N PHE A 71 8.62 -6.65 2.33
CA PHE A 71 8.75 -5.94 1.06
C PHE A 71 10.18 -5.44 0.82
N PHE A 72 10.79 -4.73 1.77
CA PHE A 72 12.12 -4.17 1.58
C PHE A 72 13.18 -5.25 1.43
N LEU A 73 13.08 -6.36 2.18
CA LEU A 73 13.99 -7.48 2.01
C LEU A 73 13.90 -8.07 0.60
N ALA A 74 12.68 -8.33 0.11
CA ALA A 74 12.48 -8.81 -1.26
C ALA A 74 12.97 -7.78 -2.30
N MET A 75 12.66 -6.50 -2.12
CA MET A 75 13.06 -5.43 -3.03
C MET A 75 14.58 -5.33 -3.15
N TRP A 76 15.31 -5.39 -2.03
CA TRP A 76 16.78 -5.34 -2.05
C TRP A 76 17.40 -6.58 -2.70
N VAL A 77 16.85 -7.76 -2.45
CA VAL A 77 17.26 -8.98 -3.17
C VAL A 77 17.01 -8.82 -4.67
N CYS A 78 15.84 -8.32 -5.07
CA CYS A 78 15.52 -8.06 -6.47
C CYS A 78 16.45 -7.01 -7.10
N ALA A 79 16.79 -5.95 -6.37
CA ALA A 79 17.69 -4.91 -6.85
C ALA A 79 19.13 -5.41 -7.09
N VAL A 80 19.61 -6.31 -6.24
CA VAL A 80 20.97 -6.86 -6.34
C VAL A 80 21.07 -7.96 -7.39
N PHE A 81 20.07 -8.84 -7.48
CA PHE A 81 20.15 -10.06 -8.29
C PHE A 81 19.36 -10.01 -9.62
N VAL A 82 18.41 -9.08 -9.76
CA VAL A 82 17.55 -8.98 -10.96
C VAL A 82 17.84 -7.68 -11.70
N ASP A 83 17.36 -6.55 -11.19
CA ASP A 83 17.56 -5.23 -11.77
C ASP A 83 17.19 -4.14 -10.75
N PRO A 84 18.10 -3.20 -10.44
CA PRO A 84 17.85 -2.18 -9.42
C PRO A 84 16.80 -1.14 -9.85
N ILE A 85 16.65 -0.87 -11.16
CA ILE A 85 15.66 0.08 -11.67
C ILE A 85 14.25 -0.50 -11.52
N PHE A 86 14.05 -1.76 -11.93
CA PHE A 86 12.81 -2.50 -11.81
C PHE A 86 12.35 -2.63 -10.36
N ALA A 87 13.26 -3.03 -9.47
CA ALA A 87 12.98 -3.09 -8.03
C ALA A 87 12.60 -1.71 -7.47
N GLY A 88 13.32 -0.66 -7.89
CA GLY A 88 13.03 0.72 -7.53
C GLY A 88 11.65 1.20 -8.00
N CYS A 89 11.25 0.91 -9.23
CA CYS A 89 9.92 1.23 -9.75
C CYS A 89 8.81 0.56 -8.94
N CYS A 90 8.98 -0.72 -8.57
CA CYS A 90 8.02 -1.42 -7.71
C CYS A 90 7.96 -0.78 -6.31
N ALA A 91 9.09 -0.35 -5.76
CA ALA A 91 9.15 0.38 -4.49
C ALA A 91 8.40 1.71 -4.54
N TRP A 92 8.53 2.45 -5.63
CA TRP A 92 7.81 3.71 -5.84
C TRP A 92 6.31 3.54 -6.09
N ILE A 93 5.82 2.33 -6.37
CA ILE A 93 4.38 2.01 -6.33
C ILE A 93 3.98 1.64 -4.90
N TRP A 94 4.77 0.78 -4.25
CA TRP A 94 4.47 0.25 -2.93
C TRP A 94 4.46 1.34 -1.86
N VAL A 95 5.47 2.21 -1.81
CA VAL A 95 5.63 3.23 -0.75
C VAL A 95 4.45 4.21 -0.70
N PRO A 96 4.05 4.89 -1.80
CA PRO A 96 2.91 5.80 -1.78
C PRO A 96 1.60 5.07 -1.45
N ALA A 97 1.41 3.85 -1.97
CA ALA A 97 0.24 3.04 -1.67
C ALA A 97 0.15 2.74 -0.16
N ARG A 98 1.27 2.45 0.49
CA ARG A 98 1.34 2.24 1.95
C ARG A 98 1.16 3.52 2.75
N MET A 99 1.70 4.65 2.31
CA MET A 99 1.45 5.96 2.95
C MET A 99 -0.04 6.31 2.90
N ALA A 100 -0.68 6.12 1.74
CA ALA A 100 -2.11 6.30 1.55
C ALA A 100 -2.93 5.37 2.46
N TYR A 101 -2.53 4.10 2.59
CA TYR A 101 -3.17 3.14 3.50
C TYR A 101 -3.15 3.65 4.95
N GLY A 102 -1.98 4.06 5.45
CA GLY A 102 -1.83 4.56 6.82
C GLY A 102 -2.71 5.78 7.08
N TYR A 103 -2.75 6.73 6.14
CA TYR A 103 -3.62 7.90 6.22
C TYR A 103 -5.12 7.52 6.24
N MET A 104 -5.57 6.70 5.29
CA MET A 104 -6.97 6.29 5.19
C MET A 104 -7.44 5.51 6.42
N TYR A 105 -6.56 4.68 6.99
CA TYR A 105 -6.84 3.90 8.20
C TYR A 105 -7.08 4.79 9.41
N ARG A 106 -6.30 5.88 9.55
CA ARG A 106 -6.44 6.85 10.65
C ARG A 106 -7.69 7.70 10.52
N VAL A 107 -7.97 8.24 9.32
CA VAL A 107 -9.04 9.23 9.13
C VAL A 107 -10.41 8.59 9.05
N SER A 108 -10.59 7.62 8.15
CA SER A 108 -11.90 7.01 7.92
C SER A 108 -11.72 5.62 7.31
N PRO A 109 -11.49 4.60 8.16
CA PRO A 109 -11.27 3.24 7.70
C PRO A 109 -12.58 2.75 7.07
N SER A 110 -12.57 2.64 5.75
CA SER A 110 -13.59 1.91 5.01
C SER A 110 -12.87 0.83 4.22
N ARG A 111 -13.48 -0.36 4.17
CA ARG A 111 -12.92 -1.50 3.44
C ARG A 111 -12.49 -1.10 2.02
N ASN A 112 -13.35 -0.37 1.32
CA ASN A 112 -13.12 0.02 -0.07
C ASN A 112 -11.94 1.00 -0.21
N ARG A 113 -11.83 2.01 0.67
CA ARG A 113 -10.68 2.94 0.67
C ARG A 113 -9.38 2.22 0.98
N LEU A 114 -9.39 1.37 2.00
CA LEU A 114 -8.21 0.61 2.39
C LEU A 114 -7.76 -0.35 1.28
N MET A 115 -8.69 -1.01 0.59
CA MET A 115 -8.36 -1.89 -0.54
C MET A 115 -7.71 -1.14 -1.70
N TRP A 116 -8.14 0.09 -1.99
CA TRP A 116 -7.56 0.92 -3.04
C TRP A 116 -6.05 1.17 -2.83
N ALA A 117 -5.64 1.34 -1.57
CA ALA A 117 -4.24 1.51 -1.19
C ALA A 117 -3.50 0.17 -0.99
N THR A 118 -4.18 -0.85 -0.49
CA THR A 118 -3.54 -2.11 -0.10
C THR A 118 -3.18 -2.99 -1.30
N VAL A 119 -4.03 -3.03 -2.32
CA VAL A 119 -3.81 -3.97 -3.42
C VAL A 119 -2.67 -3.58 -4.35
N PRO A 120 -2.49 -2.30 -4.76
CA PRO A 120 -1.30 -1.90 -5.52
C PRO A 120 0.00 -2.25 -4.78
N ALA A 121 0.01 -2.13 -3.44
CA ALA A 121 1.16 -2.54 -2.63
C ALA A 121 1.40 -4.06 -2.72
N TYR A 122 0.37 -4.90 -2.51
CA TYR A 122 0.56 -6.36 -2.64
C TYR A 122 0.92 -6.80 -4.06
N LEU A 123 0.41 -6.12 -5.10
CA LEU A 123 0.78 -6.39 -6.48
C LEU A 123 2.26 -6.06 -6.73
N ALA A 124 2.72 -4.88 -6.29
CA ALA A 124 4.14 -4.51 -6.39
C ALA A 124 5.03 -5.51 -5.64
N GLN A 125 4.61 -5.96 -4.46
CA GLN A 125 5.33 -6.99 -3.70
C GLN A 125 5.37 -8.34 -4.43
N ALA A 126 4.24 -8.78 -4.99
CA ALA A 126 4.17 -10.01 -5.78
C ALA A 126 5.05 -9.92 -7.05
N THR A 127 5.09 -8.77 -7.70
CA THR A 127 5.94 -8.51 -8.87
C THR A 127 7.43 -8.63 -8.52
N VAL A 128 7.85 -8.05 -7.39
CA VAL A 128 9.23 -8.19 -6.89
C VAL A 128 9.57 -9.66 -6.61
N CYS A 129 8.69 -10.37 -5.88
CA CYS A 129 8.86 -11.80 -5.60
C CYS A 129 8.94 -12.64 -6.89
N GLY A 130 8.10 -12.34 -7.88
CA GLY A 130 8.09 -13.00 -9.19
C GLY A 130 9.36 -12.76 -10.00
N GLY A 131 9.93 -11.55 -9.93
CA GLY A 131 11.23 -11.23 -10.52
C GLY A 131 12.36 -12.04 -9.90
N ILE A 132 12.39 -12.16 -8.57
CA ILE A 132 13.36 -12.99 -7.85
C ILE A 132 13.24 -14.46 -8.27
N LEU A 133 12.03 -15.02 -8.23
CA LEU A 133 11.79 -16.42 -8.61
C LEU A 133 12.20 -16.71 -10.05
N SER A 134 11.94 -15.76 -10.96
CA SER A 134 12.30 -15.89 -12.38
C SER A 134 13.81 -15.87 -12.59
N SER A 135 14.56 -15.09 -11.79
CA SER A 135 16.04 -15.09 -11.83
C SER A 135 16.67 -16.36 -11.27
N ALA A 136 15.99 -17.06 -10.36
CA ALA A 136 16.47 -18.29 -9.75
C ALA A 136 16.24 -19.54 -10.62
N LEU A 137 15.32 -19.50 -11.59
CA LEU A 137 15.01 -20.64 -12.45
C LEU A 137 15.91 -20.65 -13.71
N PRO A 138 16.60 -21.77 -14.03
CA PRO A 138 17.50 -21.87 -15.20
C PRO A 138 16.84 -21.79 -16.58
N LEU A 139 15.55 -21.41 -16.68
CA LEU A 139 14.79 -21.24 -17.94
C LEU A 139 14.70 -19.76 -18.40
N ALA A 140 15.64 -18.93 -17.95
CA ALA A 140 15.64 -17.46 -18.04
C ALA A 140 15.40 -16.85 -19.45
N HIS A 141 15.58 -17.61 -20.52
CA HIS A 141 15.41 -17.10 -21.89
C HIS A 141 13.97 -17.20 -22.44
N LEU A 142 13.09 -17.99 -21.82
CA LEU A 142 11.70 -18.17 -22.27
C LEU A 142 10.67 -17.38 -21.44
N VAL A 143 11.07 -16.86 -20.26
CA VAL A 143 10.15 -16.36 -19.23
C VAL A 143 10.16 -14.82 -19.07
N SER A 144 11.19 -14.11 -19.55
CA SER A 144 11.34 -12.65 -19.33
C SER A 144 10.26 -11.80 -20.03
N VAL A 145 9.76 -12.26 -21.18
CA VAL A 145 8.68 -11.59 -21.93
C VAL A 145 7.30 -11.96 -21.36
N THR A 146 7.11 -13.17 -20.85
CA THR A 146 5.81 -13.66 -20.37
C THR A 146 5.45 -13.14 -18.99
N THR A 147 6.40 -12.99 -18.07
CA THR A 147 6.13 -12.47 -16.71
C THR A 147 5.72 -10.99 -16.73
N SER A 148 6.43 -10.14 -17.47
CA SER A 148 6.09 -8.72 -17.63
C SER A 148 4.71 -8.52 -18.27
N THR A 149 4.36 -9.36 -19.25
CA THR A 149 3.06 -9.30 -19.95
C THR A 149 1.92 -9.82 -19.07
N LEU A 150 2.13 -10.91 -18.31
CA LEU A 150 1.16 -11.42 -17.34
C LEU A 150 0.90 -10.42 -16.22
N ILE A 151 1.92 -9.69 -15.79
CA ILE A 151 1.79 -8.61 -14.82
C ILE A 151 0.93 -7.48 -15.41
N VAL A 152 1.21 -6.97 -16.61
CA VAL A 152 0.38 -5.92 -17.25
C VAL A 152 -1.06 -6.38 -17.47
N VAL A 153 -1.27 -7.63 -17.89
CA VAL A 153 -2.61 -8.22 -18.06
C VAL A 153 -3.30 -8.40 -16.71
N ALA A 154 -2.59 -8.80 -15.66
CA ALA A 154 -3.13 -8.85 -14.31
C ALA A 154 -3.48 -7.45 -13.79
N PHE A 155 -2.66 -6.43 -14.03
CA PHE A 155 -2.93 -5.03 -13.69
C PHE A 155 -4.18 -4.50 -14.44
N GLY A 156 -4.31 -4.81 -15.73
CA GLY A 156 -5.46 -4.42 -16.55
C GLY A 156 -6.76 -5.15 -16.18
N ALA A 157 -6.71 -6.48 -16.02
CA ALA A 157 -7.85 -7.30 -15.61
C ALA A 157 -8.29 -7.00 -14.17
N TYR A 158 -7.33 -6.73 -13.27
CA TYR A 158 -7.60 -6.35 -11.89
C TYR A 158 -8.21 -4.95 -11.79
N GLY A 159 -7.65 -3.97 -12.52
CA GLY A 159 -8.26 -2.65 -12.65
C GLY A 159 -9.71 -2.76 -13.14
N TRP A 160 -9.95 -3.56 -14.18
CA TRP A 160 -11.29 -3.80 -14.66
C TRP A 160 -12.20 -4.44 -13.61
N LEU A 161 -11.79 -5.51 -12.93
CA LEU A 161 -12.64 -6.23 -11.97
C LEU A 161 -12.95 -5.42 -10.70
N VAL A 162 -12.01 -4.61 -10.22
CA VAL A 162 -12.18 -3.83 -8.98
C VAL A 162 -12.86 -2.48 -9.24
N TYR A 163 -12.60 -1.84 -10.39
CA TYR A 163 -13.26 -0.59 -10.75
C TYR A 163 -14.62 -0.80 -11.44
N ARG A 164 -14.94 -2.00 -11.96
CA ARG A 164 -16.24 -2.30 -12.61
C ARG A 164 -17.46 -2.09 -11.70
N PRO A 165 -17.48 -2.53 -10.43
CA PRO A 165 -18.59 -2.22 -9.52
C PRO A 165 -18.73 -0.72 -9.25
N TRP A 166 -17.61 0.01 -9.25
CA TRP A 166 -17.57 1.46 -9.02
C TRP A 166 -18.10 2.26 -10.20
N PHE A 167 -17.73 1.94 -11.45
CA PHE A 167 -18.35 2.54 -12.63
C PHE A 167 -19.86 2.29 -12.65
N GLY A 168 -20.30 1.10 -12.23
CA GLY A 168 -21.71 0.78 -12.07
C GLY A 168 -22.41 1.68 -11.04
N SER A 169 -21.86 1.81 -9.84
CA SER A 169 -22.46 2.65 -8.79
C SER A 169 -22.41 4.14 -9.13
N PHE A 170 -21.30 4.62 -9.70
CA PHE A 170 -21.11 6.02 -10.09
C PHE A 170 -22.10 6.42 -11.18
N VAL A 171 -22.30 5.58 -12.21
CA VAL A 171 -23.31 5.81 -13.27
C VAL A 171 -24.73 5.81 -12.69
N VAL A 172 -25.03 4.94 -11.73
CA VAL A 172 -26.35 4.91 -11.06
C VAL A 172 -26.58 6.18 -10.23
N GLU A 173 -25.57 6.65 -9.52
CA GLU A 173 -25.63 7.83 -8.66
C GLU A 173 -25.72 9.12 -9.47
N GLU A 174 -24.94 9.24 -10.55
CA GLU A 174 -25.00 10.32 -11.54
C GLU A 174 -26.37 10.38 -12.22
N LYS A 175 -26.92 9.21 -12.63
CA LYS A 175 -28.24 9.11 -13.24
C LYS A 175 -29.35 9.58 -12.28
N LYS A 176 -29.26 9.21 -11.00
CA LYS A 176 -30.18 9.69 -9.95
C LYS A 176 -30.08 11.21 -9.77
N ARG A 177 -28.86 11.74 -9.78
CA ARG A 177 -28.60 13.18 -9.64
C ARG A 177 -29.18 13.98 -10.80
N LEU A 178 -29.02 13.50 -12.03
CA LEU A 178 -29.59 14.10 -13.25
C LEU A 178 -31.12 13.99 -13.28
N GLN A 179 -31.70 12.87 -12.85
CA GLN A 179 -33.16 12.72 -12.74
C GLN A 179 -33.77 13.70 -11.74
N ASN A 180 -33.13 13.92 -10.60
CA ASN A 180 -33.58 14.90 -9.61
C ASN A 180 -33.43 16.36 -10.06
N GLN A 181 -32.58 16.64 -11.06
CA GLN A 181 -32.44 17.98 -11.64
C GLN A 181 -33.46 18.26 -12.76
N LEU A 182 -33.97 17.21 -13.42
CA LEU A 182 -34.91 17.32 -14.54
C LEU A 182 -36.39 17.30 -14.12
N ILE A 183 -36.68 16.88 -12.88
CA ILE A 183 -38.02 16.93 -12.29
C ILE A 183 -37.97 17.95 -11.13
N PRO A 184 -38.20 19.25 -11.38
CA PRO A 184 -38.42 20.18 -10.29
C PRO A 184 -39.77 19.85 -9.63
N SER A 185 -39.75 19.69 -8.31
CA SER A 185 -40.94 19.59 -7.46
C SER A 185 -41.86 20.80 -7.61
#